data_AF-A0A0E8B6J1-F1
#
_entry.id   AF-A0A0E8B6J1-F1
#
_cell.length_a   1.000
_cell.length_b   1.000
_cell.length_c   1.000
_cell.angle_alpha   90.00
_cell.angle_beta   90.00
_cell.angle_gamma   90.00
#
_symmetry.space_group_name_H-M   'P 1'
#
loop_
_entity.id
_entity.type
_entity.pdbx_description
1 polymer ?
#
loop_
_entity_poly.entity_id
_entity_poly.type
_entity_poly.pdbx_seq_one_letter_code
_entity_poly.pdbx_strand_id
1 'polypeptide(L)'
;MAPASTSSTGGHALATLLGNHGVEVVVADSIADVEAAARPDSLLLVAQTQYLVDNALLDRLAKAPGDLLLVAPTSRTRTALTPQLRIAAASPFNSQPNCTLREANRAGSVQWGPSDTYQATGDLVLTSCYGGALVRFRAEGRTITVVGSSNFMTNGGLLPAGNAALAMNLAGNRPRLVWYAPDHIEGEMSSPSSLSDLIPENVHWTIWQLWLVVLLVALWKGRRIGPLVAEELPVVIRASETVEGRGRLYRSRRARDRAADALRTATLQRLRPRLGVGAGAPAPAVVTTIAQRSKADPPFVAYHLFGPAPATDNDLLQLARALDDIERQVTHS
;
A
#
# COMPACT_ATOMS: atom_id res chain seq x y z
N MET A 1 21.87 12.67 -3.42
CA MET A 1 22.65 13.76 -4.04
C MET A 1 22.43 13.79 -5.56
N ALA A 2 21.18 13.64 -6.01
CA ALA A 2 20.84 13.67 -7.43
C ALA A 2 20.86 15.12 -7.96
N PRO A 3 21.47 15.39 -9.13
CA PRO A 3 21.68 16.75 -9.64
C PRO A 3 20.38 17.46 -10.02
N ALA A 4 19.32 16.74 -10.40
CA ALA A 4 18.01 17.35 -10.69
C ALA A 4 17.17 17.61 -9.43
N SER A 5 17.53 17.03 -8.29
CA SER A 5 16.70 17.06 -7.08
C SER A 5 16.87 18.36 -6.28
N THR A 6 15.75 19.01 -5.98
CA THR A 6 15.65 20.24 -5.18
C THR A 6 15.46 19.98 -3.69
N SER A 7 15.39 18.72 -3.26
CA SER A 7 15.28 18.36 -1.83
C SER A 7 16.54 18.76 -1.06
N SER A 8 16.50 18.76 0.28
CA SER A 8 17.67 19.11 1.10
C SER A 8 18.87 18.18 0.87
N THR A 9 18.64 16.92 0.48
CA THR A 9 19.68 15.91 0.17
C THR A 9 20.02 15.82 -1.32
N GLY A 10 19.36 16.65 -2.16
CA GLY A 10 19.62 16.79 -3.59
C GLY A 10 20.88 17.60 -3.90
N GLY A 11 21.28 17.62 -5.17
CA GLY A 11 22.48 18.31 -5.69
C GLY A 11 22.20 19.49 -6.62
N HIS A 12 20.93 19.86 -6.82
CA HIS A 12 20.52 20.89 -7.79
C HIS A 12 21.18 22.25 -7.60
N ALA A 13 21.35 22.71 -6.36
CA ALA A 13 22.01 23.98 -6.08
C ALA A 13 23.48 23.95 -6.53
N LEU A 14 24.21 22.87 -6.24
CA LEU A 14 25.60 22.73 -6.67
C LEU A 14 25.71 22.64 -8.20
N ALA A 15 24.85 21.85 -8.85
CA ALA A 15 24.82 21.76 -10.32
C ALA A 15 24.58 23.13 -10.97
N THR A 16 23.64 23.91 -10.41
CA THR A 16 23.34 25.28 -10.88
C THR A 16 24.52 26.22 -10.68
N LEU A 17 25.18 26.18 -9.51
CA LEU A 17 26.35 27.01 -9.22
C LEU A 17 27.52 26.70 -10.16
N LEU A 18 27.77 25.41 -10.43
CA LEU A 18 28.81 24.97 -11.37
C LEU A 18 28.53 25.45 -12.79
N GLY A 19 27.29 25.31 -13.27
CA GLY A 19 26.87 25.81 -14.58
C GLY A 19 27.04 27.32 -14.71
N ASN A 20 26.65 28.08 -13.69
CA ASN A 20 26.84 29.53 -13.64
C ASN A 20 28.33 29.94 -13.60
N HIS A 21 29.21 29.04 -13.19
CA HIS A 21 30.66 29.26 -13.16
C HIS A 21 31.38 28.68 -14.39
N GLY A 22 30.64 28.35 -15.45
CA GLY A 22 31.19 27.92 -16.74
C GLY A 22 31.60 26.45 -16.80
N VAL A 23 31.19 25.62 -15.83
CA VAL A 23 31.41 24.18 -15.86
C VAL A 23 30.25 23.53 -16.62
N GLU A 24 30.56 22.75 -17.65
CA GLU A 24 29.58 21.94 -18.35
C GLU A 24 29.23 20.70 -17.50
N VAL A 25 28.05 20.72 -16.88
CA VAL A 25 27.55 19.60 -16.06
C VAL A 25 26.72 18.67 -16.93
N VAL A 26 27.24 17.45 -17.17
CA VAL A 26 26.54 16.38 -17.86
C VAL A 26 26.04 15.38 -16.83
N VAL A 27 24.72 15.26 -16.68
CA VAL A 27 24.11 14.25 -15.81
C VAL A 27 24.14 12.91 -16.54
N ALA A 28 24.67 11.89 -15.88
CA ALA A 28 24.70 10.52 -16.38
C ALA A 28 23.84 9.65 -15.46
N ASP A 29 22.79 9.06 -16.01
CA ASP A 29 21.87 8.19 -15.28
C ASP A 29 22.32 6.73 -15.34
N SER A 30 23.12 6.38 -16.36
CA SER A 30 23.72 5.06 -16.51
C SER A 30 25.23 5.07 -16.77
N ILE A 31 25.89 3.93 -16.60
CA ILE A 31 27.30 3.76 -17.00
C ILE A 31 27.51 3.93 -18.51
N ALA A 32 26.52 3.57 -19.33
CA ALA A 32 26.59 3.83 -20.76
C ALA A 32 26.65 5.34 -21.06
N ASP A 33 25.90 6.16 -20.31
CA ASP A 33 25.96 7.62 -20.41
C ASP A 33 27.31 8.16 -19.92
N VAL A 34 27.88 7.56 -18.87
CA VAL A 34 29.23 7.89 -18.41
C VAL A 34 30.25 7.64 -19.52
N GLU A 35 30.23 6.45 -20.14
CA GLU A 35 31.16 6.10 -21.21
C GLU A 35 31.01 7.00 -22.45
N ALA A 36 29.78 7.42 -22.77
CA ALA A 36 29.52 8.33 -23.88
C ALA A 36 29.95 9.78 -23.57
N ALA A 37 29.85 10.22 -22.32
CA ALA A 37 30.11 11.60 -21.92
C ALA A 37 31.56 11.86 -21.45
N ALA A 38 32.23 10.82 -20.93
CA ALA A 38 33.55 10.91 -20.32
C ALA A 38 34.64 11.20 -21.35
N ARG A 39 35.55 12.10 -20.97
CA ARG A 39 36.69 12.53 -21.78
C ARG A 39 37.96 12.61 -20.91
N PRO A 40 39.18 12.51 -21.48
CA PRO A 40 40.42 12.61 -20.70
C PRO A 40 40.58 13.94 -19.93
N ASP A 41 39.97 15.02 -20.43
CA ASP A 41 39.98 16.34 -19.81
C ASP A 41 38.82 16.57 -18.81
N SER A 42 37.88 15.64 -18.70
CA SER A 42 36.72 15.73 -17.82
C SER A 42 36.98 15.26 -16.38
N LEU A 43 36.11 15.67 -15.46
CA LEU A 43 35.99 15.11 -14.11
C LEU A 43 34.77 14.21 -14.04
N LEU A 44 34.95 12.96 -13.64
CA LEU A 44 33.87 12.02 -13.32
C LEU A 44 33.59 12.07 -11.82
N LEU A 45 32.43 12.58 -11.44
CA LEU A 45 31.92 12.53 -10.07
C LEU A 45 31.03 11.31 -9.93
N VAL A 46 31.41 10.40 -9.03
CA VAL A 46 30.63 9.20 -8.69
C VAL A 46 30.11 9.36 -7.27
N ALA A 47 28.79 9.39 -7.14
CA ALA A 47 28.10 9.46 -5.86
C ALA A 47 27.04 8.36 -5.75
N GLN A 48 26.36 8.29 -4.60
CA GLN A 48 25.28 7.32 -4.35
C GLN A 48 25.70 5.86 -4.60
N THR A 49 26.95 5.56 -4.23
CA THR A 49 27.59 4.26 -4.49
C THR A 49 26.96 3.06 -3.80
N GLN A 50 25.94 3.28 -2.96
CA GLN A 50 25.10 2.21 -2.42
C GLN A 50 24.25 1.51 -3.48
N TYR A 51 23.99 2.15 -4.63
CA TYR A 51 23.23 1.56 -5.73
C TYR A 51 24.12 0.83 -6.75
N LEU A 52 25.45 0.97 -6.65
CA LEU A 52 26.41 0.24 -7.49
C LEU A 52 26.70 -1.13 -6.86
N VAL A 53 25.87 -2.12 -7.20
CA VAL A 53 26.01 -3.48 -6.66
C VAL A 53 26.79 -4.41 -7.59
N ASP A 54 26.84 -4.13 -8.90
CA ASP A 54 27.52 -5.00 -9.86
C ASP A 54 29.03 -4.66 -9.98
N ASN A 55 29.88 -5.69 -9.87
CA ASN A 55 31.32 -5.53 -10.05
C ASN A 55 31.70 -5.25 -11.51
N ALA A 56 30.94 -5.77 -12.48
CA ALA A 56 31.20 -5.48 -13.90
C ALA A 56 31.01 -4.00 -14.22
N LEU A 57 30.03 -3.36 -13.57
CA LEU A 57 29.79 -1.92 -13.64
C LEU A 57 30.94 -1.12 -13.02
N LEU A 58 31.45 -1.56 -11.86
CA LEU A 58 32.63 -0.95 -11.25
C LEU A 58 33.89 -1.06 -12.12
N ASP A 59 34.10 -2.19 -12.79
CA ASP A 59 35.23 -2.38 -13.71
C ASP A 59 35.15 -1.45 -14.94
N ARG A 60 33.93 -1.20 -15.44
CA ARG A 60 33.69 -0.24 -16.52
C ARG A 60 33.98 1.19 -16.06
N LEU A 61 33.50 1.59 -14.88
CA LEU A 61 33.82 2.89 -14.28
C LEU A 61 35.32 3.07 -14.02
N ALA A 62 36.03 2.00 -13.66
CA ALA A 62 37.48 2.06 -13.46
C ALA A 62 38.23 2.42 -14.75
N LYS A 63 37.71 1.97 -15.91
CA LYS A 63 38.26 2.20 -17.25
C LYS A 63 37.81 3.52 -17.89
N ALA A 64 36.82 4.21 -17.33
CA ALA A 64 36.34 5.47 -17.86
C ALA A 64 37.46 6.55 -17.83
N PRO A 65 37.65 7.32 -18.91
CA PRO A 65 38.69 8.34 -18.98
C PRO A 65 38.35 9.56 -18.10
N GLY A 66 39.39 10.30 -17.70
CA GLY A 66 39.25 11.52 -16.91
C GLY A 66 39.65 11.35 -15.44
N ASP A 67 39.66 12.46 -14.72
CA ASP A 67 39.88 12.46 -13.27
C ASP A 67 38.65 11.92 -12.54
N LEU A 68 38.84 11.33 -11.37
CA LEU A 68 37.78 10.70 -10.60
C LEU A 68 37.57 11.41 -9.25
N LEU A 69 36.33 11.79 -8.96
CA LEU A 69 35.88 12.27 -7.67
C LEU A 69 34.86 11.28 -7.08
N LEU A 70 35.29 10.47 -6.12
CA LEU A 70 34.44 9.53 -5.40
C LEU A 70 33.85 10.18 -4.16
N VAL A 71 32.52 10.24 -4.08
CA VAL A 71 31.78 10.87 -2.98
C VAL A 71 31.16 9.81 -2.09
N ALA A 72 31.66 9.74 -0.85
CA ALA A 72 31.25 8.79 0.19
C ALA A 72 31.13 7.35 -0.35
N PRO A 73 32.20 6.77 -0.93
CA PRO A 73 32.13 5.44 -1.53
C PRO A 73 31.87 4.36 -0.49
N THR A 74 30.96 3.44 -0.80
CA THR A 74 30.79 2.19 -0.03
C THR A 74 32.09 1.39 -0.03
N SER A 75 32.24 0.51 0.96
CA SER A 75 33.42 -0.37 1.06
C SER A 75 33.69 -1.15 -0.23
N ARG A 76 32.64 -1.59 -0.94
CA ARG A 76 32.73 -2.28 -2.24
C ARG A 76 33.34 -1.37 -3.31
N THR A 77 32.71 -0.23 -3.58
CA THR A 77 33.16 0.73 -4.60
C THR A 77 34.56 1.24 -4.32
N ARG A 78 34.87 1.55 -3.06
CA ARG A 78 36.22 1.95 -2.62
C ARG A 78 37.25 0.87 -2.90
N THR A 79 36.94 -0.40 -2.64
CA THR A 79 37.88 -1.51 -2.83
C THR A 79 38.14 -1.76 -4.32
N ALA A 80 37.10 -1.64 -5.16
CA ALA A 80 37.22 -1.82 -6.60
C ALA A 80 37.98 -0.66 -7.27
N LEU A 81 37.64 0.60 -6.95
CA LEU A 81 38.20 1.77 -7.64
C LEU A 81 39.46 2.34 -6.98
N THR A 82 39.68 2.05 -5.69
CA THR A 82 40.79 2.59 -4.89
C THR A 82 41.38 1.53 -3.95
N PRO A 83 41.91 0.40 -4.47
CA PRO A 83 42.32 -0.75 -3.66
C PRO A 83 43.44 -0.46 -2.65
N GLN A 84 44.28 0.53 -2.92
CA GLN A 84 45.38 0.97 -2.04
C GLN A 84 44.93 1.93 -0.92
N LEU A 85 43.66 2.33 -0.91
CA LEU A 85 43.08 3.11 0.18
C LEU A 85 42.53 2.16 1.24
N ARG A 86 42.35 2.62 2.47
CA ARG A 86 41.56 1.94 3.51
C ARG A 86 40.84 2.96 4.38
N ILE A 87 39.73 2.55 4.98
CA ILE A 87 39.03 3.37 5.98
C ILE A 87 39.92 3.42 7.23
N ALA A 88 40.13 4.62 7.76
CA ALA A 88 40.86 4.84 8.99
C ALA A 88 39.96 4.67 10.21
N ALA A 89 40.59 4.47 11.38
CA ALA A 89 39.84 4.42 12.62
C ALA A 89 39.11 5.75 12.84
N ALA A 90 37.95 5.68 13.49
CA ALA A 90 37.19 6.86 13.85
C ALA A 90 38.09 7.85 14.62
N SER A 91 38.11 9.09 14.15
CA SER A 91 38.88 10.19 14.72
C SER A 91 37.97 11.41 14.86
N PRO A 92 38.23 12.33 15.80
CA PRO A 92 37.47 13.57 15.88
C PRO A 92 37.50 14.33 14.54
N PHE A 93 36.35 14.88 14.15
CA PHE A 93 36.25 15.65 12.90
C PHE A 93 37.20 16.84 12.92
N ASN A 94 37.99 16.99 11.85
CA ASN A 94 38.87 18.13 11.66
C ASN A 94 38.28 19.06 10.60
N SER A 95 37.87 20.25 11.03
CA SER A 95 37.29 21.26 10.14
C SER A 95 38.33 22.00 9.30
N GLN A 96 39.62 21.95 9.68
CA GLN A 96 40.69 22.67 9.00
C GLN A 96 41.36 21.80 7.92
N PRO A 97 41.77 22.38 6.78
CA PRO A 97 42.28 21.62 5.64
C PRO A 97 43.57 20.88 5.95
N ASN A 98 44.53 21.51 6.66
CA ASN A 98 45.78 20.89 7.13
C ASN A 98 46.56 20.11 6.05
N CYS A 99 46.57 20.62 4.81
CA CYS A 99 47.18 19.95 3.67
C CYS A 99 47.64 20.98 2.62
N THR A 100 48.31 20.50 1.56
CA THR A 100 48.81 21.36 0.46
C THR A 100 47.80 21.55 -0.67
N LEU A 101 46.62 20.93 -0.59
CA LEU A 101 45.61 20.98 -1.65
C LEU A 101 45.04 22.40 -1.78
N ARG A 102 45.18 23.02 -2.95
CA ARG A 102 44.70 24.39 -3.22
C ARG A 102 43.19 24.52 -2.98
N GLU A 103 42.43 23.53 -3.41
CA GLU A 103 40.97 23.48 -3.34
C GLU A 103 40.47 23.50 -1.89
N ALA A 104 41.13 22.74 -1.01
CA ALA A 104 40.85 22.69 0.42
C ALA A 104 41.27 24.00 1.13
N ASN A 105 42.47 24.50 0.83
CA ASN A 105 42.96 25.74 1.44
C ASN A 105 42.13 26.97 1.05
N ARG A 106 41.64 27.03 -0.20
CA ARG A 106 40.73 28.10 -0.64
C ARG A 106 39.35 28.02 0.01
N ALA A 107 38.88 26.81 0.32
CA ALA A 107 37.63 26.63 1.05
C ALA A 107 37.76 26.99 2.53
N GLY A 108 38.94 26.79 3.10
CA GLY A 108 39.20 27.03 4.52
C GLY A 108 38.50 26.00 5.40
N SER A 109 37.91 26.48 6.50
CA SER A 109 37.20 25.62 7.46
C SER A 109 35.89 25.10 6.87
N VAL A 110 35.60 23.81 7.03
CA VAL A 110 34.37 23.16 6.52
C VAL A 110 33.70 22.31 7.60
N GLN A 111 32.41 22.06 7.42
CA GLN A 111 31.60 21.24 8.33
C GLN A 111 31.15 19.95 7.62
N TRP A 112 31.90 18.87 7.83
CA TRP A 112 31.71 17.57 7.18
C TRP A 112 30.46 16.79 7.64
N GLY A 113 30.04 16.97 8.90
CA GLY A 113 29.13 16.04 9.57
C GLY A 113 29.78 14.65 9.75
N PRO A 114 29.00 13.57 9.90
CA PRO A 114 29.52 12.21 9.85
C PRO A 114 30.25 11.95 8.52
N SER A 115 31.49 11.51 8.60
CA SER A 115 32.34 11.24 7.44
C SER A 115 33.29 10.09 7.71
N ASP A 116 33.50 9.25 6.70
CA ASP A 116 34.62 8.32 6.71
C ASP A 116 35.94 9.08 6.54
N THR A 117 37.01 8.56 7.14
CA THR A 117 38.36 9.04 6.89
C THR A 117 39.16 7.95 6.20
N TYR A 118 40.10 8.36 5.37
CA TYR A 118 40.89 7.45 4.56
C TYR A 118 42.38 7.59 4.81
N GLN A 119 43.08 6.47 4.68
CA GLN A 119 44.52 6.39 4.83
C GLN A 119 45.11 5.45 3.77
N ALA A 120 46.37 5.67 3.44
CA ALA A 120 47.10 4.85 2.49
C ALA A 120 47.33 3.43 3.04
N THR A 121 47.49 2.51 2.12
CA THR A 121 48.03 1.17 2.36
C THR A 121 49.28 0.99 1.49
N GLY A 122 50.35 0.45 2.06
CA GLY A 122 51.64 0.34 1.37
C GLY A 122 52.27 1.70 1.08
N ASP A 123 52.90 1.83 -0.08
CA ASP A 123 53.72 3.00 -0.47
C ASP A 123 52.94 4.09 -1.22
N LEU A 124 51.60 4.07 -1.17
CA LEU A 124 50.78 5.07 -1.86
C LEU A 124 51.01 6.47 -1.25
N VAL A 125 51.60 7.36 -2.05
CA VAL A 125 51.72 8.78 -1.70
C VAL A 125 50.37 9.47 -1.90
N LEU A 126 49.71 9.83 -0.80
CA LEU A 126 48.46 10.58 -0.82
C LEU A 126 48.59 11.93 -0.11
N THR A 127 47.83 12.91 -0.60
CA THR A 127 47.57 14.16 0.11
C THR A 127 46.30 13.98 0.93
N SER A 128 46.40 14.08 2.25
CA SER A 128 45.27 13.98 3.17
C SER A 128 44.92 15.37 3.71
N CYS A 129 43.66 15.75 3.61
CA CYS A 129 43.12 16.99 4.13
C CYS A 129 42.01 16.68 5.15
N TYR A 130 41.72 17.64 6.04
CA TYR A 130 40.61 17.55 7.00
C TYR A 130 40.65 16.25 7.83
N GLY A 131 41.85 15.85 8.27
CA GLY A 131 42.04 14.63 9.06
C GLY A 131 41.78 13.32 8.30
N GLY A 132 41.79 13.35 6.96
CA GLY A 132 41.54 12.17 6.11
C GLY A 132 40.14 12.09 5.51
N ALA A 133 39.26 13.05 5.80
CA ALA A 133 37.93 13.12 5.19
C ALA A 133 37.97 13.46 3.69
N LEU A 134 39.09 14.05 3.23
CA LEU A 134 39.39 14.31 1.82
C LEU A 134 40.79 13.80 1.55
N VAL A 135 40.92 12.90 0.58
CA VAL A 135 42.23 12.41 0.12
C VAL A 135 42.35 12.55 -1.39
N ARG A 136 43.56 12.87 -1.87
CA ARG A 136 43.88 12.92 -3.29
C ARG A 136 45.20 12.20 -3.56
N PHE A 137 45.20 11.39 -4.61
CA PHE A 137 46.39 10.69 -5.09
C PHE A 137 46.33 10.52 -6.61
N ARG A 138 47.42 10.02 -7.20
CA ARG A 138 47.45 9.61 -8.61
C ARG A 138 47.56 8.10 -8.70
N ALA A 139 46.77 7.51 -9.59
CA ALA A 139 46.82 6.11 -9.95
C ALA A 139 46.42 5.98 -11.42
N GLU A 140 47.02 5.03 -12.13
CA GLU A 140 46.68 4.72 -13.53
C GLU A 140 46.65 5.97 -14.45
N GLY A 141 47.59 6.90 -14.24
CA GLY A 141 47.72 8.12 -15.05
C GLY A 141 46.66 9.21 -14.81
N ARG A 142 45.71 9.02 -13.88
CA ARG A 142 44.67 10.02 -13.54
C ARG A 142 44.75 10.48 -12.09
N THR A 143 44.14 11.61 -11.78
CA THR A 143 43.97 12.07 -10.41
C THR A 143 42.68 11.51 -9.83
N ILE A 144 42.78 10.87 -8.66
CA ILE A 144 41.66 10.33 -7.92
C ILE A 144 41.52 11.12 -6.62
N THR A 145 40.34 11.67 -6.39
CA THR A 145 39.96 12.36 -5.16
C THR A 145 38.83 11.58 -4.50
N VAL A 146 38.96 11.31 -3.21
CA VAL A 146 37.93 10.60 -2.43
C VAL A 146 37.52 11.49 -1.27
N VAL A 147 36.21 11.67 -1.10
CA VAL A 147 35.63 12.37 0.06
C VAL A 147 34.76 11.43 0.88
N GLY A 148 34.83 11.54 2.20
CA GLY A 148 34.15 10.64 3.13
C GLY A 148 32.71 11.01 3.45
N SER A 149 32.21 12.14 2.96
CA SER A 149 30.85 12.59 3.17
C SER A 149 30.32 13.33 1.94
N SER A 150 29.03 13.17 1.68
CA SER A 150 28.33 13.91 0.63
C SER A 150 27.69 15.20 1.15
N ASN A 151 27.57 15.39 2.48
CA ASN A 151 26.77 16.47 3.07
C ASN A 151 27.13 17.85 2.52
N PHE A 152 28.42 18.18 2.45
CA PHE A 152 28.90 19.48 1.98
C PHE A 152 28.57 19.78 0.50
N MET A 153 28.14 18.78 -0.27
CA MET A 153 27.75 18.88 -1.68
C MET A 153 26.22 18.85 -1.88
N THR A 154 25.44 18.66 -0.81
CA THR A 154 23.97 18.66 -0.87
C THR A 154 23.38 20.06 -0.69
N ASN A 155 22.18 20.29 -1.22
CA ASN A 155 21.47 21.57 -1.14
C ASN A 155 21.40 22.12 0.30
N GLY A 156 21.11 21.27 1.28
CA GLY A 156 21.04 21.66 2.70
C GLY A 156 22.40 21.84 3.37
N GLY A 157 23.47 21.25 2.83
CA GLY A 157 24.81 21.27 3.42
C GLY A 157 25.79 22.24 2.77
N LEU A 158 25.40 23.00 1.75
CA LEU A 158 26.26 23.98 1.08
C LEU A 158 26.56 25.24 1.91
N LEU A 159 25.59 25.72 2.69
CA LEU A 159 25.68 27.01 3.41
C LEU A 159 26.69 27.05 4.57
N PRO A 160 26.84 26.00 5.40
CA PRO A 160 27.72 26.07 6.55
C PRO A 160 29.20 26.23 6.19
N ALA A 161 29.87 27.19 6.83
CA ALA A 161 31.32 27.42 6.72
C ALA A 161 31.81 27.50 5.26
N GLY A 162 32.87 26.77 4.90
CA GLY A 162 33.44 26.71 3.56
C GLY A 162 32.88 25.60 2.66
N ASN A 163 31.74 24.98 3.00
CA ASN A 163 31.23 23.80 2.30
C ASN A 163 30.98 24.06 0.81
N ALA A 164 30.26 25.13 0.47
CA ALA A 164 30.03 25.50 -0.94
C ALA A 164 31.34 25.77 -1.68
N ALA A 165 32.29 26.45 -1.06
CA ALA A 165 33.59 26.72 -1.67
C ALA A 165 34.37 25.42 -1.94
N LEU A 166 34.35 24.47 -1.01
CA LEU A 166 34.98 23.16 -1.20
C LEU A 166 34.29 22.36 -2.31
N ALA A 167 32.95 22.27 -2.29
CA ALA A 167 32.16 21.57 -3.31
C ALA A 167 32.44 22.12 -4.71
N MET A 168 32.41 23.45 -4.86
CA MET A 168 32.71 24.14 -6.11
C MET A 168 34.18 23.93 -6.54
N ASN A 169 35.13 24.03 -5.63
CA ASN A 169 36.56 23.86 -5.96
C ASN A 169 36.87 22.42 -6.39
N LEU A 170 36.23 21.41 -5.79
CA LEU A 170 36.44 20.00 -6.13
C LEU A 170 35.72 19.62 -7.42
N ALA A 171 34.42 19.92 -7.52
CA ALA A 171 33.60 19.52 -8.67
C ALA A 171 33.82 20.41 -9.91
N GLY A 172 34.30 21.64 -9.73
CA GLY A 172 34.63 22.59 -10.79
C GLY A 172 36.11 22.65 -11.16
N ASN A 173 36.92 21.65 -10.77
CA ASN A 173 38.35 21.64 -11.10
C ASN A 173 38.65 21.37 -12.58
N ARG A 174 37.65 20.92 -13.35
CA ARG A 174 37.71 20.68 -14.79
C ARG A 174 36.57 21.43 -15.48
N PRO A 175 36.71 21.80 -16.77
CA PRO A 175 35.67 22.53 -17.50
C PRO A 175 34.40 21.70 -17.75
N ARG A 176 34.51 20.36 -17.71
CA ARG A 176 33.40 19.43 -17.89
C ARG A 176 33.33 18.45 -16.73
N LEU A 177 32.15 18.35 -16.13
CA LEU A 177 31.81 17.44 -15.04
C LEU A 177 30.78 16.42 -15.54
N VAL A 178 31.15 15.14 -15.53
CA VAL A 178 30.19 14.04 -15.69
C VAL A 178 29.73 13.64 -14.29
N TRP A 179 28.46 13.91 -13.99
CA TRP A 179 27.86 13.64 -12.69
C TRP A 179 27.06 12.34 -12.76
N TYR A 180 27.63 11.27 -12.23
CA TYR A 180 27.00 9.96 -12.15
C TYR A 180 26.60 9.66 -10.70
N ALA A 181 25.28 9.62 -10.48
CA ALA A 181 24.70 9.49 -9.15
C ALA A 181 23.39 8.71 -9.24
N PRO A 182 23.44 7.38 -9.46
CA PRO A 182 22.24 6.57 -9.63
C PRO A 182 21.33 6.67 -8.40
N ASP A 183 20.03 6.63 -8.64
CA ASP A 183 18.95 6.66 -7.64
C ASP A 183 18.21 5.31 -7.51
N HIS A 184 18.59 4.34 -8.35
CA HIS A 184 18.07 2.98 -8.43
C HIS A 184 19.23 2.01 -8.66
N ILE A 185 19.03 0.72 -8.33
CA ILE A 185 20.05 -0.30 -8.54
C ILE A 185 20.23 -0.52 -10.04
N GLU A 186 21.39 -0.13 -10.59
CA GLU A 186 21.71 -0.42 -12.00
C GLU A 186 21.78 -1.94 -12.20
N GLY A 187 20.99 -2.43 -13.16
CA GLY A 187 20.81 -3.87 -13.43
C GLY A 187 19.36 -4.33 -13.27
N GLU A 188 18.54 -3.59 -12.53
CA GLU A 188 17.08 -3.68 -12.61
C GLU A 188 16.61 -2.67 -13.64
N MET A 189 16.58 -3.07 -14.92
CA MET A 189 15.78 -2.34 -15.90
C MET A 189 14.38 -2.22 -15.31
N SER A 190 13.96 -0.99 -15.03
CA SER A 190 12.61 -0.66 -14.60
C SER A 190 11.63 -1.03 -15.72
N SER A 191 11.28 -2.31 -15.80
CA SER A 191 9.97 -2.70 -16.28
C SER A 191 8.98 -2.08 -15.29
N PRO A 192 7.87 -1.48 -15.74
CA PRO A 192 6.89 -0.91 -14.83
C PRO A 192 6.30 -2.06 -14.01
N SER A 193 6.90 -2.31 -12.85
CA SER A 193 6.52 -3.39 -11.96
C SER A 193 5.13 -3.05 -11.45
N SER A 194 4.14 -3.78 -11.96
CA SER A 194 2.80 -3.80 -11.41
C SER A 194 2.89 -4.14 -9.92
N LEU A 195 1.94 -3.67 -9.11
CA LEU A 195 1.85 -3.94 -7.66
C LEU A 195 2.03 -5.43 -7.26
N SER A 196 1.90 -6.36 -8.21
CA SER A 196 2.24 -7.78 -8.08
C SER A 196 3.72 -8.08 -7.80
N ASP A 197 4.67 -7.27 -8.27
CA ASP A 197 6.11 -7.53 -8.13
C ASP A 197 6.67 -7.13 -6.76
N LEU A 198 5.92 -6.31 -6.01
CA LEU A 198 6.22 -5.99 -4.61
C LEU A 198 5.73 -7.07 -3.64
N ILE A 199 5.01 -8.08 -4.13
CA ILE A 199 4.47 -9.15 -3.30
C ILE A 199 5.56 -10.23 -3.16
N PRO A 200 6.11 -10.47 -1.97
CA PRO A 200 7.11 -11.52 -1.78
C PRO A 200 6.52 -12.89 -2.16
N GLU A 201 7.33 -13.76 -2.78
CA GLU A 201 6.93 -15.08 -3.31
C GLU A 201 6.12 -15.93 -2.29
N ASN A 202 6.42 -15.72 -1.01
CA ASN A 202 5.80 -16.39 0.13
C ASN A 202 4.29 -16.10 0.28
N VAL A 203 3.78 -14.99 -0.27
CA VAL A 203 2.37 -14.59 -0.14
C VAL A 203 1.45 -15.54 -0.89
N HIS A 204 1.91 -16.16 -1.99
CA HIS A 204 1.16 -17.23 -2.65
C HIS A 204 0.84 -18.38 -1.69
N TRP A 205 1.80 -18.73 -0.83
CA TRP A 205 1.61 -19.77 0.19
C TRP A 205 0.60 -19.34 1.26
N THR A 206 0.65 -18.08 1.69
CA THR A 206 -0.32 -17.51 2.64
C THR A 206 -1.74 -17.51 2.08
N ILE A 207 -1.91 -17.21 0.79
CA ILE A 207 -3.24 -17.24 0.12
C ILE A 207 -3.78 -18.67 0.11
N TRP A 208 -2.96 -19.67 -0.23
CA TRP A 208 -3.37 -21.08 -0.20
C TRP A 208 -3.76 -21.56 1.20
N GLN A 209 -3.03 -21.14 2.23
CA GLN A 209 -3.37 -21.42 3.63
C GLN A 209 -4.70 -20.78 4.02
N LEU A 210 -4.95 -19.53 3.62
CA LEU A 210 -6.20 -18.83 3.91
C LEU A 210 -7.39 -19.49 3.21
N TRP A 211 -7.20 -19.94 1.96
CA TRP A 211 -8.17 -20.76 1.24
C TRP A 211 -8.50 -22.07 1.95
N LEU A 212 -7.48 -22.78 2.44
CA LEU A 212 -7.65 -24.01 3.20
C LEU A 212 -8.45 -23.78 4.49
N VAL A 213 -8.15 -22.70 5.23
CA VAL A 213 -8.87 -22.33 6.45
C VAL A 213 -10.35 -22.06 6.14
N VAL A 214 -10.64 -21.28 5.10
CA VAL A 214 -12.03 -21.00 4.68
C VAL A 214 -12.77 -22.28 4.33
N LEU A 215 -12.13 -23.20 3.59
CA LEU A 215 -12.71 -24.49 3.23
C LEU A 215 -13.03 -25.34 4.47
N LEU A 216 -12.10 -25.42 5.43
CA LEU A 216 -12.29 -26.16 6.68
C LEU A 216 -13.43 -25.57 7.51
N VAL A 217 -13.50 -24.23 7.60
CA VAL A 217 -14.61 -23.54 8.29
C VAL A 217 -15.94 -23.79 7.60
N ALA A 218 -15.98 -23.74 6.26
CA ALA A 218 -17.17 -24.03 5.49
C ALA A 218 -17.64 -25.48 5.66
N LEU A 219 -16.72 -26.44 5.69
CA LEU A 219 -17.05 -27.85 5.98
C LEU A 219 -17.54 -28.04 7.42
N TRP A 220 -16.92 -27.37 8.39
CA TRP A 220 -17.33 -27.43 9.79
C TRP A 220 -18.72 -26.83 10.01
N LYS A 221 -18.98 -25.62 9.48
CA LYS A 221 -20.28 -24.94 9.55
C LYS A 221 -21.35 -25.59 8.67
N GLY A 222 -20.95 -26.22 7.57
CA GLY A 222 -21.83 -26.89 6.61
C GLY A 222 -22.31 -28.27 7.08
N ARG A 223 -21.59 -28.91 8.01
CA ARG A 223 -22.06 -30.14 8.66
C ARG A 223 -23.19 -29.82 9.64
N ARG A 224 -24.43 -29.79 9.14
CA ARG A 224 -25.64 -29.76 9.98
C ARG A 224 -25.63 -30.96 10.93
N ILE A 225 -25.58 -30.69 12.23
CA ILE A 225 -25.82 -31.69 13.27
C ILE A 225 -27.34 -31.88 13.41
N GLY A 226 -27.83 -33.00 12.89
CA GLY A 226 -29.05 -33.68 13.34
C GLY A 226 -30.41 -33.21 12.79
N PRO A 227 -31.38 -34.12 12.62
CA PRO A 227 -32.78 -33.76 12.36
C PRO A 227 -33.37 -33.00 13.55
N LEU A 228 -34.31 -32.09 13.29
CA LEU A 228 -35.08 -31.44 14.36
C LEU A 228 -35.86 -32.54 15.08
N VAL A 229 -35.41 -32.89 16.29
CA VAL A 229 -36.15 -33.75 17.20
C VAL A 229 -37.41 -32.99 17.61
N ALA A 230 -38.58 -33.50 17.22
CA ALA A 230 -39.84 -33.01 17.76
C ALA A 230 -39.90 -33.48 19.22
N GLU A 231 -39.64 -32.56 20.14
CA GLU A 231 -39.76 -32.82 21.57
C GLU A 231 -41.24 -32.96 21.92
N GLU A 232 -41.64 -34.13 22.46
CA GLU A 232 -42.99 -34.36 22.96
C GLU A 232 -43.19 -33.55 24.24
N LEU A 233 -44.02 -32.50 24.17
CA LEU A 233 -44.39 -31.70 25.33
C LEU A 233 -45.23 -32.55 26.29
N PRO A 234 -44.77 -32.80 27.54
CA PRO A 234 -45.35 -33.80 28.44
C PRO A 234 -46.64 -33.35 29.14
N VAL A 235 -47.30 -32.28 28.67
CA VAL A 235 -48.54 -31.76 29.29
C VAL A 235 -49.55 -31.44 28.21
N VAL A 236 -50.72 -32.08 28.28
CA VAL A 236 -51.89 -31.77 27.45
C VAL A 236 -52.49 -30.45 27.93
N ILE A 237 -52.00 -29.34 27.37
CA ILE A 237 -52.60 -28.03 27.59
C ILE A 237 -53.87 -27.95 26.72
N ARG A 238 -54.98 -27.45 27.28
CA ARG A 238 -56.19 -27.24 26.47
C ARG A 238 -55.88 -26.25 25.35
N ALA A 239 -56.31 -26.56 24.13
CA ALA A 239 -56.08 -25.71 22.95
C ALA A 239 -56.57 -24.25 23.17
N SER A 240 -57.58 -24.06 24.02
CA SER A 240 -58.07 -22.73 24.40
C SER A 240 -57.03 -21.89 25.17
N GLU A 241 -56.24 -22.50 26.05
CA GLU A 241 -55.26 -21.78 26.88
C GLU A 241 -54.05 -21.31 26.08
N THR A 242 -53.60 -22.10 25.09
CA THR A 242 -52.50 -21.71 24.20
C THR A 242 -52.92 -20.62 23.22
N VAL A 243 -54.15 -20.67 22.70
CA VAL A 243 -54.71 -19.61 21.86
C VAL A 243 -54.90 -18.32 22.66
N GLU A 244 -55.42 -18.40 23.89
CA GLU A 244 -55.58 -17.23 24.75
C GLU A 244 -54.23 -16.64 25.17
N GLY A 245 -53.27 -17.47 25.55
CA GLY A 245 -51.92 -17.03 25.89
C GLY A 245 -51.21 -16.33 24.74
N ARG A 246 -51.32 -16.88 23.52
CA ARG A 246 -50.77 -16.25 22.31
C ARG A 246 -51.50 -14.95 21.95
N GLY A 247 -52.82 -14.91 22.13
CA GLY A 247 -53.63 -13.70 21.96
C GLY A 247 -53.23 -12.59 22.93
N ARG A 248 -53.04 -12.91 24.22
CA ARG A 248 -52.54 -11.95 25.24
C ARG A 248 -51.17 -11.41 24.89
N LEU A 249 -50.28 -12.25 24.32
CA LEU A 249 -48.94 -11.82 23.88
C LEU A 249 -48.99 -10.88 22.67
N TYR A 250 -49.85 -11.14 21.68
CA TYR A 250 -50.06 -10.21 20.57
C TYR A 250 -50.66 -8.89 21.02
N ARG A 251 -51.60 -8.93 21.97
CA ARG A 251 -52.22 -7.73 22.56
C ARG A 251 -51.21 -6.90 23.36
N SER A 252 -50.40 -7.53 24.22
CA SER A 252 -49.42 -6.81 25.06
C SER A 252 -48.35 -6.11 24.23
N ARG A 253 -47.98 -6.68 23.07
CA ARG A 253 -47.02 -6.10 22.12
C ARG A 253 -47.66 -5.20 21.05
N ARG A 254 -48.99 -5.02 21.07
CA ARG A 254 -49.76 -4.31 20.03
C ARG A 254 -49.46 -4.80 18.59
N ALA A 255 -49.16 -6.10 18.44
CA ALA A 255 -48.75 -6.73 17.18
C ALA A 255 -49.98 -7.10 16.31
N ARG A 256 -50.71 -6.08 15.84
CA ARG A 256 -51.97 -6.21 15.10
C ARG A 256 -51.78 -6.78 13.70
N ASP A 257 -50.69 -6.39 13.06
CA ASP A 257 -50.20 -6.93 11.79
C ASP A 257 -50.06 -8.45 11.85
N ARG A 258 -49.33 -8.97 12.85
CA ARG A 258 -49.13 -10.41 13.00
C ARG A 258 -50.38 -11.17 13.39
N ALA A 259 -51.27 -10.54 14.17
CA ALA A 259 -52.56 -11.14 14.50
C ALA A 259 -53.46 -11.25 13.24
N ALA A 260 -53.49 -10.21 12.41
CA ALA A 260 -54.23 -10.22 11.15
C ALA A 260 -53.69 -11.26 10.17
N ASP A 261 -52.37 -11.35 10.01
CA ASP A 261 -51.75 -12.36 9.14
C ASP A 261 -52.01 -13.79 9.62
N ALA A 262 -51.96 -14.01 10.94
CA ALA A 262 -52.29 -15.31 11.51
C ALA A 262 -53.74 -15.72 11.24
N LEU A 263 -54.70 -14.79 11.39
CA LEU A 263 -56.11 -15.03 11.08
C LEU A 263 -56.32 -15.33 9.59
N ARG A 264 -55.78 -14.48 8.71
CA ARG A 264 -55.87 -14.66 7.24
C ARG A 264 -55.26 -15.98 6.80
N THR A 265 -54.08 -16.31 7.31
CA THR A 265 -53.40 -17.58 6.99
C THR A 265 -54.22 -18.77 7.44
N ALA A 266 -54.78 -18.75 8.66
CA ALA A 266 -55.62 -19.83 9.17
C ALA A 266 -56.90 -19.99 8.35
N THR A 267 -57.58 -18.89 8.00
CA THR A 267 -58.78 -18.91 7.14
C THR A 267 -58.45 -19.49 5.76
N LEU A 268 -57.35 -19.07 5.13
CA LEU A 268 -56.92 -19.61 3.84
C LEU A 268 -56.56 -21.10 3.91
N GLN A 269 -55.91 -21.54 5.00
CA GLN A 269 -55.58 -22.95 5.22
C GLN A 269 -56.85 -23.82 5.33
N ARG A 270 -57.94 -23.30 5.91
CA ARG A 270 -59.22 -24.02 6.01
C ARG A 270 -60.03 -23.98 4.72
N LEU A 271 -60.01 -22.86 3.99
CA LEU A 271 -60.80 -22.69 2.76
C LEU A 271 -60.17 -23.37 1.53
N ARG A 272 -58.85 -23.33 1.38
CA ARG A 272 -58.16 -23.86 0.18
C ARG A 272 -58.47 -25.33 -0.13
N PRO A 273 -58.41 -26.27 0.84
CA PRO A 273 -58.76 -27.67 0.59
C PRO A 273 -60.23 -27.85 0.17
N ARG A 274 -61.15 -27.06 0.73
CA ARG A 274 -62.59 -27.13 0.43
C ARG A 274 -62.93 -26.60 -0.96
N LEU A 275 -62.14 -25.65 -1.45
CA LEU A 275 -62.32 -25.03 -2.75
C LEU A 275 -61.51 -25.71 -3.87
N GLY A 276 -60.71 -26.74 -3.54
CA GLY A 276 -59.83 -27.42 -4.51
C GLY A 276 -58.68 -26.54 -5.02
N VAL A 277 -58.33 -25.47 -4.29
CA VAL A 277 -57.32 -24.50 -4.71
C VAL A 277 -55.95 -24.89 -4.16
N GLY A 278 -54.98 -25.10 -5.05
CA GLY A 278 -53.62 -25.50 -4.68
C GLY A 278 -52.89 -24.46 -3.82
N ALA A 279 -51.92 -24.90 -3.01
CA ALA A 279 -51.19 -24.05 -2.07
C ALA A 279 -50.41 -22.88 -2.74
N GLY A 280 -50.06 -23.03 -4.02
CA GLY A 280 -49.38 -22.00 -4.83
C GLY A 280 -50.30 -21.16 -5.72
N ALA A 281 -51.62 -21.27 -5.59
CA ALA A 281 -52.54 -20.48 -6.42
C ALA A 281 -52.38 -18.97 -6.15
N PRO A 282 -52.36 -18.14 -7.21
CA PRO A 282 -52.19 -16.69 -7.07
C PRO A 282 -53.40 -16.08 -6.35
N ALA A 283 -53.17 -15.02 -5.57
CA ALA A 283 -54.20 -14.38 -4.75
C ALA A 283 -55.50 -14.02 -5.50
N PRO A 284 -55.46 -13.49 -6.75
CA PRO A 284 -56.68 -13.21 -7.51
C PRO A 284 -57.53 -14.46 -7.78
N ALA A 285 -56.90 -15.61 -8.06
CA ALA A 285 -57.61 -16.86 -8.32
C ALA A 285 -58.31 -17.39 -7.05
N VAL A 286 -57.69 -17.20 -5.88
CA VAL A 286 -58.30 -17.56 -4.59
C VAL A 286 -59.52 -16.68 -4.32
N VAL A 287 -59.39 -15.36 -4.54
CA VAL A 287 -60.48 -14.39 -4.34
C VAL A 287 -61.68 -14.70 -5.23
N THR A 288 -61.46 -14.96 -6.52
CA THR A 288 -62.54 -15.27 -7.46
C THR A 288 -63.30 -16.53 -7.06
N THR A 289 -62.58 -17.57 -6.66
CA THR A 289 -63.21 -18.85 -6.26
C THR A 289 -64.01 -18.71 -4.96
N ILE A 290 -63.51 -17.94 -4.00
CA ILE A 290 -64.23 -17.64 -2.76
C ILE A 290 -65.49 -16.82 -3.05
N ALA A 291 -65.35 -15.73 -3.82
CA ALA A 291 -66.47 -14.84 -4.15
C ALA A 291 -67.60 -15.56 -4.91
N GLN A 292 -67.26 -16.47 -5.83
CA GLN A 292 -68.24 -17.30 -6.53
C GLN A 292 -69.02 -18.23 -5.61
N ARG A 293 -68.37 -18.80 -4.59
CA ARG A 293 -68.99 -19.71 -3.62
C ARG A 293 -69.81 -18.97 -2.57
N SER A 294 -69.29 -17.88 -2.00
CA SER A 294 -69.97 -17.11 -0.95
C SER A 294 -71.01 -16.12 -1.45
N LYS A 295 -71.09 -15.88 -2.77
CA LYS A 295 -71.87 -14.79 -3.40
C LYS A 295 -71.50 -13.40 -2.86
N ALA A 296 -70.29 -13.24 -2.31
CA ALA A 296 -69.75 -11.97 -1.85
C ALA A 296 -69.06 -11.22 -2.99
N ASP A 297 -68.94 -9.91 -2.84
CA ASP A 297 -68.27 -9.06 -3.82
C ASP A 297 -66.73 -9.35 -3.87
N PRO A 298 -66.11 -9.59 -5.03
CA PRO A 298 -64.68 -9.92 -5.12
C PRO A 298 -63.73 -8.87 -4.50
N PRO A 299 -63.93 -7.55 -4.68
CA PRO A 299 -63.16 -6.52 -3.98
C PRO A 299 -63.25 -6.62 -2.45
N PHE A 300 -64.43 -6.94 -1.90
CA PHE A 300 -64.62 -7.12 -0.47
C PHE A 300 -63.80 -8.30 0.07
N VAL A 301 -63.83 -9.44 -0.63
CA VAL A 301 -63.04 -10.63 -0.27
C VAL A 301 -61.53 -10.36 -0.39
N ALA A 302 -61.10 -9.66 -1.44
CA ALA A 302 -59.70 -9.28 -1.62
C ALA A 302 -59.18 -8.40 -0.48
N TYR A 303 -59.96 -7.39 -0.08
CA TYR A 303 -59.58 -6.47 0.99
C TYR A 303 -59.41 -7.18 2.34
N HIS A 304 -60.30 -8.11 2.69
CA HIS A 304 -60.23 -8.78 3.98
C HIS A 304 -59.14 -9.88 4.01
N LEU A 305 -58.94 -10.62 2.92
CA LEU A 305 -57.93 -11.69 2.86
C LEU A 305 -56.50 -11.21 2.57
N PHE A 306 -56.34 -10.15 1.78
CA PHE A 306 -55.02 -9.69 1.28
C PHE A 306 -54.79 -8.17 1.43
N GLY A 307 -55.69 -7.45 2.10
CA GLY A 307 -55.56 -6.01 2.29
C GLY A 307 -54.56 -5.59 3.37
N PRO A 308 -54.46 -4.27 3.63
CA PRO A 308 -53.51 -3.71 4.59
C PRO A 308 -53.76 -4.22 6.03
N ALA A 309 -52.76 -4.02 6.90
CA ALA A 309 -52.86 -4.37 8.31
C ALA A 309 -53.85 -3.43 9.05
N PRO A 310 -54.61 -3.94 10.04
CA PRO A 310 -55.55 -3.13 10.81
C PRO A 310 -54.81 -2.13 11.71
N ALA A 311 -55.28 -0.87 11.73
CA ALA A 311 -54.67 0.21 12.51
C ALA A 311 -55.07 0.15 13.99
N THR A 312 -56.31 -0.27 14.28
CA THR A 312 -56.85 -0.34 15.64
C THR A 312 -57.29 -1.75 16.05
N ASP A 313 -57.44 -1.98 17.35
CA ASP A 313 -57.96 -3.25 17.89
C ASP A 313 -59.41 -3.50 17.41
N ASN A 314 -60.19 -2.45 17.17
CA ASN A 314 -61.54 -2.56 16.64
C ASN A 314 -61.53 -3.03 15.18
N ASP A 315 -60.62 -2.51 14.36
CA ASP A 315 -60.47 -2.95 12.97
C ASP A 315 -60.03 -4.42 12.89
N LEU A 316 -59.18 -4.86 13.81
CA LEU A 316 -58.78 -6.27 13.91
C LEU A 316 -59.96 -7.18 14.29
N LEU A 317 -60.84 -6.73 15.19
CA LEU A 317 -62.06 -7.47 15.53
C LEU A 317 -63.06 -7.52 14.37
N GLN A 318 -63.20 -6.41 13.63
CA GLN A 318 -64.03 -6.38 12.42
C GLN A 318 -63.47 -7.33 11.35
N LEU A 319 -62.16 -7.33 11.14
CA LEU A 319 -61.48 -8.27 10.25
C LEU A 319 -61.75 -9.73 10.66
N ALA A 320 -61.61 -10.06 11.95
CA ALA A 320 -61.86 -11.41 12.44
C ALA A 320 -63.31 -11.87 12.17
N ARG A 321 -64.30 -10.98 12.41
CA ARG A 321 -65.71 -11.26 12.11
C ARG A 321 -65.97 -11.44 10.61
N ALA A 322 -65.41 -10.56 9.78
CA ALA A 322 -65.55 -10.66 8.33
C ALA A 322 -64.95 -11.97 7.78
N LEU A 323 -63.79 -12.39 8.29
CA LEU A 323 -63.18 -13.66 7.91
C LEU A 323 -64.03 -14.88 8.33
N ASP A 324 -64.62 -14.84 9.53
CA ASP A 324 -65.51 -15.89 10.02
C ASP A 324 -66.82 -15.95 9.20
N ASP A 325 -67.39 -14.80 8.83
CA ASP A 325 -68.58 -14.74 7.99
C ASP A 325 -68.31 -15.26 6.57
N ILE A 326 -67.16 -14.92 5.98
CA ILE A 326 -66.72 -15.48 4.69
C ILE A 326 -66.54 -17.01 4.82
N GLU A 327 -65.90 -17.49 5.88
CA GLU A 327 -65.71 -18.92 6.13
C GLU A 327 -67.06 -19.66 6.26
N ARG A 328 -68.01 -19.07 7.00
CA ARG A 328 -69.36 -19.61 7.16
C ARG A 328 -70.13 -19.65 5.84
N GLN A 329 -70.11 -18.56 5.07
CA GLN A 329 -70.80 -18.49 3.77
C GLN A 329 -70.28 -19.54 2.78
N VAL A 330 -68.96 -19.75 2.70
CA VAL A 330 -68.38 -20.78 1.82
C VAL A 330 -68.71 -22.20 2.31
N THR A 331 -68.88 -22.40 3.61
CA THR A 331 -69.16 -23.73 4.17
C THR A 331 -70.64 -24.13 4.04
N HIS A 332 -71.55 -23.17 4.02
CA HIS A 332 -73.00 -23.40 3.92
C HIS A 332 -73.57 -23.27 2.50
N SER A 333 -72.73 -22.97 1.49
CA SER A 333 -73.10 -22.83 0.06
C SER A 333 -72.91 -24.12 -0.74
#